data_AF-A0A5J5KVM3-F1
#
_entry.id   AF-A0A5J5KVM3-F1
#
_cell.length_a   1.000
_cell.length_b   1.000
_cell.length_c   1.000
_cell.angle_alpha   90.00
_cell.angle_beta   90.00
_cell.angle_gamma   90.00
#
_symmetry.space_group_name_H-M   'P 1'
#
loop_
_entity.id
_entity.type
_entity.pdbx_description
1 polymer ?
#
loop_
_entity_poly.entity_id
_entity_poly.type
_entity_poly.pdbx_seq_one_letter_code
_entity_poly.pdbx_strand_id
1 'polypeptide(L)'
;MSEDSSGPVELIAAQVSVQDANGVRIPGWAVRQDVVVTHAGGLQPPLTAVVNGDPVEAEVVHEATIELDSEQPWTALELPEGSIAVQGERFPPGLAAGVDDRPGFGARRAFWCIMFPQMRGCR
;
A
#
# COMPACT_ATOMS: atom_id res chain seq x y z
N MET A 1 -6.95 27.85 -27.95
CA MET A 1 -7.32 27.36 -26.61
C MET A 1 -6.82 25.94 -26.56
N SER A 2 -5.73 25.70 -25.85
CA SER A 2 -5.14 24.37 -25.73
C SER A 2 -5.96 23.62 -24.69
N GLU A 3 -6.64 22.56 -25.10
CA GLU A 3 -7.29 21.62 -24.19
C GLU A 3 -6.18 20.82 -23.50
N ASP A 4 -5.90 21.20 -22.26
CA ASP A 4 -5.04 20.46 -21.35
C ASP A 4 -5.75 19.14 -21.03
N SER A 5 -5.48 18.10 -21.83
CA SER A 5 -5.95 16.74 -21.61
C SER A 5 -5.17 16.12 -20.45
N SER A 6 -5.40 16.63 -19.26
CA SER A 6 -5.08 15.92 -18.02
C SER A 6 -6.12 14.81 -17.87
N GLY A 7 -5.89 13.66 -18.51
CA GLY A 7 -6.61 12.43 -18.21
C GLY A 7 -6.50 12.11 -16.71
N PRO A 8 -7.40 11.28 -16.15
CA PRO A 8 -7.35 10.92 -14.74
C PRO A 8 -5.94 10.42 -14.41
N VAL A 9 -5.25 11.13 -13.51
CA VAL A 9 -3.92 10.73 -13.04
C VAL A 9 -4.07 9.33 -12.47
N GLU A 10 -3.50 8.36 -13.16
CA GLU A 10 -3.62 6.95 -12.80
C GLU A 10 -3.05 6.76 -11.38
N LEU A 11 -3.92 6.59 -10.39
CA LEU A 11 -3.55 6.39 -8.99
C LEU A 11 -3.04 4.96 -8.74
N ILE A 12 -2.36 4.36 -9.70
CA ILE A 12 -1.88 2.98 -9.62
C ILE A 12 -0.52 2.96 -8.91
N ALA A 13 -0.40 2.06 -7.94
CA ALA A 13 0.82 1.82 -7.19
C ALA A 13 1.81 1.00 -8.01
N ALA A 14 3.10 1.37 -7.92
CA ALA A 14 4.17 0.58 -8.50
C ALA A 14 4.32 -0.75 -7.75
N GLN A 15 4.48 -1.84 -8.49
CA GLN A 15 4.73 -3.15 -7.91
C GLN A 15 6.18 -3.23 -7.38
N VAL A 16 6.35 -3.83 -6.21
CA VAL A 16 7.64 -4.14 -5.57
C VAL A 16 7.67 -5.61 -5.16
N SER A 17 8.86 -6.13 -4.85
CA SER A 17 9.00 -7.45 -4.24
C SER A 17 9.09 -7.28 -2.72
N VAL A 18 8.28 -8.03 -1.98
CA VAL A 18 8.45 -8.23 -0.53
C VAL A 18 9.11 -9.59 -0.34
N GLN A 19 10.04 -9.69 0.61
CA GLN A 19 10.75 -10.92 0.94
C GLN A 19 10.61 -11.22 2.44
N ASP A 20 10.27 -12.46 2.78
CA ASP A 20 10.25 -12.92 4.17
C ASP A 20 11.64 -13.41 4.62
N ALA A 21 11.76 -13.75 5.91
CA ALA A 21 12.99 -14.29 6.49
C ALA A 21 13.47 -15.61 5.85
N ASN A 22 12.58 -16.37 5.20
CA ASN A 22 12.90 -17.62 4.52
C ASN A 22 13.30 -17.41 3.05
N GLY A 23 13.28 -16.15 2.59
CA GLY A 23 13.60 -15.77 1.23
C GLY A 23 12.44 -15.91 0.24
N VAL A 24 11.22 -16.21 0.71
CA VAL A 24 10.00 -16.27 -0.11
C VAL A 24 9.70 -14.88 -0.62
N ARG A 25 9.42 -14.78 -1.93
CA ARG A 25 9.08 -13.51 -2.60
C ARG A 25 7.58 -13.40 -2.77
N ILE A 26 7.04 -12.28 -2.31
CA ILE A 26 5.61 -11.96 -2.35
C ILE A 26 5.44 -10.65 -3.13
N PRO A 27 4.48 -10.56 -4.07
CA PRO A 27 4.14 -9.30 -4.71
C PRO A 27 3.70 -8.26 -3.68
N GLY A 28 4.23 -7.04 -3.77
CA GLY A 28 3.77 -5.90 -3.00
C GLY A 28 3.56 -4.66 -3.87
N TRP A 29 2.98 -3.62 -3.29
CA TRP A 29 2.69 -2.36 -3.97
C TRP A 29 3.07 -1.17 -3.10
N ALA A 30 3.81 -0.23 -3.67
CA ALA A 30 4.20 1.01 -3.03
C ALA A 30 3.04 2.01 -3.05
N VAL A 31 2.33 2.14 -1.93
CA VAL A 31 1.07 2.88 -1.85
C VAL A 31 1.21 4.27 -1.21
N ARG A 32 2.26 4.48 -0.43
CA ARG A 32 2.67 5.76 0.16
C ARG A 32 4.20 5.83 0.19
N GLN A 33 4.76 7.01 0.51
CA GLN A 33 6.21 7.23 0.61
C GLN A 33 6.95 6.33 1.64
N ASP A 34 6.18 5.73 2.54
CA ASP A 34 6.63 4.97 3.71
C ASP A 34 5.87 3.64 3.86
N VAL A 35 5.02 3.25 2.89
CA VAL A 35 4.18 2.05 3.02
C VAL A 35 4.17 1.21 1.75
N VAL A 36 4.46 -0.08 1.93
CA VAL A 36 4.19 -1.14 0.96
C VAL A 36 3.03 -1.98 1.47
N VAL A 37 2.10 -2.36 0.61
CA VAL A 37 1.07 -3.36 0.95
C VAL A 37 1.27 -4.64 0.15
N THR A 38 0.88 -5.75 0.72
CA THR A 38 0.84 -7.07 0.07
C THR A 38 -0.47 -7.77 0.41
N HIS A 39 -0.86 -8.73 -0.43
CA HIS A 39 -2.05 -9.55 -0.23
C HIS A 39 -1.63 -10.93 0.30
N ALA A 40 -1.15 -10.96 1.54
CA ALA A 40 -0.71 -12.16 2.23
C ALA A 40 -0.76 -11.94 3.75
N GLY A 41 -1.42 -12.85 4.47
CA GLY A 41 -1.48 -12.86 5.93
C GLY A 41 -0.44 -13.77 6.59
N GLY A 42 -0.36 -13.69 7.92
CA GLY A 42 0.52 -14.50 8.76
C GLY A 42 2.00 -14.16 8.62
N LEU A 43 2.34 -13.07 7.96
CA LEU A 43 3.74 -12.71 7.69
C LEU A 43 4.46 -12.35 8.98
N GLN A 44 5.58 -13.02 9.23
CA GLN A 44 6.40 -12.78 10.42
C GLN A 44 7.62 -11.93 10.06
N PRO A 45 7.94 -10.88 10.83
CA PRO A 45 9.19 -10.16 10.68
C PRO A 45 10.42 -11.06 10.87
N PRO A 46 11.58 -10.73 10.28
CA PRO A 46 11.80 -9.56 9.42
C PRO A 46 11.17 -9.72 8.02
N LEU A 47 10.68 -8.61 7.48
CA LEU A 47 10.21 -8.50 6.09
C LEU A 47 11.00 -7.40 5.38
N THR A 48 11.39 -7.65 4.14
CA THR A 48 12.19 -6.72 3.34
C THR A 48 11.46 -6.38 2.04
N ALA A 49 11.22 -5.10 1.78
CA ALA A 49 10.75 -4.61 0.49
C ALA A 49 11.94 -4.25 -0.41
N VAL A 50 11.88 -4.62 -1.69
CA VAL A 50 12.86 -4.20 -2.69
C VAL A 50 12.32 -2.98 -3.42
N VAL A 51 12.81 -1.80 -3.05
CA VAL A 51 12.39 -0.51 -3.59
C VAL A 51 13.48 0.03 -4.49
N ASN A 52 13.18 0.26 -5.77
CA ASN A 52 14.17 0.72 -6.77
C ASN A 52 15.43 -0.18 -6.89
N GLY A 53 15.32 -1.46 -6.51
CA GLY A 53 16.44 -2.40 -6.50
C GLY A 53 17.15 -2.52 -5.16
N ASP A 54 16.88 -1.62 -4.21
CA ASP A 54 17.50 -1.62 -2.89
C ASP A 54 16.62 -2.34 -1.86
N PRO A 55 17.20 -3.20 -1.01
CA PRO A 55 16.47 -3.84 0.08
C PRO A 55 16.23 -2.85 1.22
N VAL A 56 14.98 -2.75 1.65
CA VAL A 56 14.53 -1.90 2.77
C VAL A 56 13.75 -2.76 3.75
N GLU A 57 14.24 -2.88 4.98
CA GLU A 57 13.57 -3.64 6.03
C GLU A 57 12.34 -2.88 6.55
N ALA A 58 11.24 -3.59 6.77
CA ALA A 58 10.05 -3.03 7.38
C ALA A 58 10.26 -2.77 8.88
N GLU A 59 9.93 -1.57 9.33
CA GLU A 59 9.98 -1.18 10.75
C GLU A 59 8.80 -1.81 11.52
N VAL A 60 7.62 -1.86 10.88
CA VAL A 60 6.38 -2.36 11.48
C VAL A 60 5.54 -3.07 10.42
N VAL A 61 4.82 -4.12 10.83
CA VAL A 61 3.92 -4.89 9.97
C VAL A 61 2.52 -4.87 10.58
N HIS A 62 1.51 -4.55 9.76
CA HIS A 62 0.10 -4.50 10.16
C HIS A 62 -0.74 -5.35 9.23
N GLU A 63 -1.56 -6.23 9.78
CA GLU A 63 -2.61 -6.89 9.01
C GLU A 63 -3.87 -6.02 9.01
N ALA A 64 -4.58 -6.00 7.88
CA ALA A 64 -5.79 -5.25 7.74
C ALA A 64 -6.85 -5.79 8.70
N THR A 65 -7.55 -4.89 9.37
CA THR A 65 -8.63 -5.25 10.30
C THR A 65 -9.98 -5.43 9.58
N ILE A 66 -10.04 -5.08 8.30
CA ILE A 66 -11.23 -5.13 7.46
C ILE A 66 -10.99 -6.18 6.37
N GLU A 67 -11.88 -7.16 6.28
CA GLU A 67 -11.86 -8.16 5.21
C GLU A 67 -12.50 -7.54 3.95
N LEU A 68 -11.73 -7.53 2.85
CA LEU A 68 -12.22 -7.12 1.53
C LEU A 68 -12.51 -8.38 0.70
N ASP A 69 -13.51 -9.19 1.07
CA ASP A 69 -13.98 -10.39 0.33
C ASP A 69 -12.86 -11.20 -0.38
N SER A 70 -11.73 -11.40 0.30
CA SER A 70 -10.52 -11.95 -0.32
C SER A 70 -9.98 -13.13 0.47
N GLU A 71 -9.42 -14.11 -0.24
CA GLU A 71 -8.90 -15.37 0.34
C GLU A 71 -7.75 -15.17 1.34
N GLN A 72 -7.09 -14.01 1.30
CA GLN A 72 -6.03 -13.60 2.21
C GLN A 72 -6.28 -12.17 2.72
N PRO A 73 -5.84 -11.81 3.93
CA PRO A 73 -5.89 -10.43 4.37
C PRO A 73 -4.84 -9.59 3.64
N TRP A 74 -5.08 -8.27 3.59
CA TRP A 74 -4.05 -7.32 3.21
C TRP A 74 -3.09 -7.09 4.37
N THR A 75 -1.80 -6.91 4.08
CA THR A 75 -0.77 -6.61 5.07
C THR A 75 0.02 -5.39 4.63
N ALA A 76 0.17 -4.41 5.52
CA ALA A 76 0.98 -3.21 5.34
C ALA A 76 2.33 -3.35 6.02
N LEU A 77 3.38 -2.95 5.32
CA LEU A 77 4.75 -2.85 5.79
C LEU A 77 5.09 -1.35 5.86
N GLU A 78 5.27 -0.83 7.08
CA GLU A 78 5.82 0.51 7.28
C GLU A 78 7.33 0.46 7.09
N LEU A 79 7.83 1.25 6.16
CA LEU A 79 9.25 1.44 5.88
C LEU A 79 9.74 2.74 6.53
N PRO A 80 11.06 2.96 6.61
CA PRO A 80 11.61 4.27 6.97
C PRO A 80 11.03 5.37 6.07
N GLU A 81 10.78 6.55 6.64
CA GLU A 81 10.17 7.67 5.91
C GLU A 81 11.02 8.10 4.71
N GLY A 82 10.38 8.31 3.57
CA GLY A 82 11.06 8.72 2.33
C GLY A 82 11.74 7.58 1.56
N SER A 83 11.56 6.33 1.98
CA SER A 83 12.10 5.16 1.27
C SER A 83 11.53 5.01 -0.15
N ILE A 84 10.35 5.56 -0.41
CA ILE A 84 9.63 5.41 -1.68
C ILE A 84 9.36 6.78 -2.29
N ALA A 85 9.69 6.95 -3.57
CA ALA A 85 9.39 8.14 -4.36
C ALA A 85 7.92 8.15 -4.87
N VAL A 86 6.95 8.06 -3.97
CA VAL A 86 5.51 8.13 -4.28
C VAL A 86 4.93 9.40 -3.65
N GLN A 87 4.20 10.17 -4.46
CA GLN A 87 3.42 11.32 -3.99
C GLN A 87 1.96 10.93 -3.80
N GLY A 88 1.41 11.27 -2.62
CA GLY A 88 0.04 10.95 -2.24
C GLY A 88 -0.19 9.47 -1.98
N GLU A 89 -1.46 9.07 -1.99
CA GLU A 89 -1.85 7.66 -1.90
C GLU A 89 -2.03 7.06 -3.30
N ARG A 90 -1.56 5.82 -3.46
CA ARG A 90 -1.74 5.01 -4.66
C ARG A 90 -2.44 3.70 -4.29
N PHE A 91 -2.96 3.01 -5.30
CA PHE A 91 -3.75 1.80 -5.14
C PHE A 91 -3.17 0.65 -5.98
N PRO A 92 -3.08 -0.58 -5.44
CA PRO A 92 -2.81 -1.76 -6.24
C PRO A 92 -3.77 -1.86 -7.44
N PRO A 93 -3.33 -2.43 -8.58
CA PRO A 93 -4.22 -2.74 -9.70
C PRO A 93 -5.43 -3.55 -9.24
N GLY A 94 -6.62 -3.23 -9.75
CA GLY A 94 -7.88 -3.89 -9.38
C GLY A 94 -8.56 -3.34 -8.12
N LEU A 95 -7.83 -2.70 -7.21
CA LEU A 95 -8.45 -2.04 -6.05
C LEU A 95 -8.97 -0.63 -6.40
N ALA A 96 -8.25 0.09 -7.27
CA ALA A 96 -8.58 1.47 -7.67
C ALA A 96 -10.00 1.63 -8.27
N ALA A 97 -10.51 0.59 -8.96
CA ALA A 97 -11.80 0.64 -9.64
C ALA A 97 -13.04 0.60 -8.72
N GLY A 98 -12.86 0.50 -7.39
CA GLY A 98 -13.97 0.40 -6.42
C GLY A 98 -13.86 1.32 -5.20
N VAL A 99 -12.95 2.29 -5.22
CA VAL A 99 -12.77 3.26 -4.11
C VAL A 99 -13.58 4.54 -4.35
N ASP A 100 -13.83 4.92 -5.60
CA ASP A 100 -14.59 6.14 -5.97
C ASP A 100 -16.10 6.08 -5.63
N ASP A 101 -16.70 4.88 -5.58
CA ASP A 101 -18.16 4.72 -5.54
C ASP A 101 -18.74 4.34 -4.17
N ARG A 102 -17.98 4.44 -3.06
CA ARG A 102 -18.54 4.14 -1.72
C ARG A 102 -19.13 5.40 -1.07
N PRO A 103 -20.47 5.60 -1.05
CA PRO A 103 -21.08 6.76 -0.45
C PRO A 103 -21.04 6.58 1.08
N GLY A 104 -20.11 7.25 1.75
CA GLY A 104 -19.99 7.17 3.21
C GLY A 104 -18.64 7.61 3.77
N PHE A 105 -17.58 7.62 2.96
CA PHE A 105 -16.26 8.11 3.39
C PHE A 105 -16.19 9.63 3.24
N GLY A 106 -16.82 10.34 4.17
CA GLY A 106 -16.77 11.80 4.23
C GLY A 106 -15.33 12.34 4.22
N ALA A 107 -14.94 12.96 3.10
CA ALA A 107 -13.94 14.00 2.86
C ALA A 107 -12.55 14.03 3.54
N ARG A 108 -12.14 13.19 4.52
CA ARG A 108 -10.89 13.46 5.27
C ARG A 108 -10.02 12.30 5.74
N ARG A 109 -10.40 11.04 5.56
CA ARG A 109 -9.52 9.91 5.94
C ARG A 109 -8.98 9.21 4.70
N ALA A 110 -7.66 9.21 4.60
CA ALA A 110 -6.87 8.47 3.62
C ALA A 110 -7.29 6.98 3.65
N PHE A 111 -7.49 6.36 2.48
CA PHE A 111 -8.08 5.01 2.38
C PHE A 111 -7.29 3.99 3.19
N TRP A 112 -5.96 4.11 3.15
CA TRP A 112 -5.06 3.20 3.86
C TRP A 112 -5.18 3.32 5.37
N CYS A 113 -5.58 4.49 5.91
CA CYS A 113 -5.87 4.65 7.33
C CYS A 113 -7.19 4.00 7.78
N ILE A 114 -8.10 3.73 6.84
CA ILE A 114 -9.32 2.96 7.14
C ILE A 114 -8.95 1.47 7.19
N MET A 115 -8.15 1.00 6.24
CA MET A 115 -7.69 -0.40 6.17
C MET A 115 -6.75 -0.77 7.32
N PHE A 116 -5.84 0.15 7.67
CA PHE A 116 -4.79 -0.05 8.68
C PHE A 116 -4.74 1.15 9.64
N PRO A 117 -5.71 1.25 10.58
CA PRO A 117 -5.80 2.41 11.48
C PRO A 117 -4.60 2.57 12.42
N GLN A 118 -3.75 1.54 12.52
CA GLN A 118 -2.60 1.51 13.40
C GLN A 118 -1.33 2.11 12.79
N MET A 119 -1.29 2.35 11.47
CA MET A 119 -0.11 2.92 10.79
C MET A 119 0.21 4.35 11.23
N ARG A 120 1.46 4.75 11.04
CA ARG A 120 1.91 6.14 11.21
C ARG A 120 1.13 7.08 10.29
N GLY A 121 0.71 8.21 10.86
CA GLY A 121 -0.11 9.22 10.17
C GLY A 121 -1.62 8.90 10.14
N CYS A 122 -2.06 7.78 10.71
CA CYS A 122 -3.48 7.40 10.80
C CYS A 122 -4.08 7.54 12.21
N ARG A 123 -3.24 7.85 13.20
CA ARG A 123 -3.59 8.03 14.61
C ARG A 123 -3.88 9.49 14.94
#